data_AF-A0A6A4ALC7-F1
#
_entry.id   AF-A0A6A4ALC7-F1
#
_cell.length_a   1.000
_cell.length_b   1.000
_cell.length_c   1.000
_cell.angle_alpha   90.00
_cell.angle_beta   90.00
_cell.angle_gamma   90.00
#
_symmetry.space_group_name_H-M   'P 1'
#
loop_
_entity.id
_entity.type
_entity.pdbx_description
1 polymer ?
#
loop_
_entity_poly.entity_id
_entity_poly.type
_entity_poly.pdbx_seq_one_letter_code
_entity_poly.pdbx_strand_id
1 'polypeptide(L)'
;MENYISVNGVPLVSNTKLMNGLLRDDLGWDGMMVTDYAEIDQLADFHRVARTYDEATRISLTRASADMSMIATDDSFMNGTKARNNINFCCSGTERLLHIPTTEFLLH
;
A
#
# COMPACT_ATOMS: atom_id res chain seq x y z
N MET A 1 0.20 8.48 -5.14
CA MET A 1 -1.18 8.03 -5.32
C MET A 1 -1.27 7.39 -6.69
N GLU A 2 -1.58 6.10 -6.70
CA GLU A 2 -1.77 5.28 -7.90
C GLU A 2 -3.17 5.46 -8.52
N ASN A 3 -3.44 4.72 -9.59
CA ASN A 3 -4.70 4.78 -10.34
C ASN A 3 -5.46 3.46 -10.22
N TYR A 4 -6.80 3.52 -10.24
CA TYR A 4 -7.74 2.40 -10.23
C TYR A 4 -7.62 1.39 -11.40
N ILE A 5 -6.88 1.74 -12.45
CA ILE A 5 -6.85 0.90 -13.64
C ILE A 5 -6.11 -0.43 -13.41
N SER A 6 -6.54 -1.43 -14.17
CA SER A 6 -5.84 -2.70 -14.29
C SER A 6 -4.92 -2.65 -15.50
N VAL A 7 -3.63 -2.90 -15.30
CA VAL A 7 -2.65 -2.97 -16.38
C VAL A 7 -2.42 -4.44 -16.72
N ASN A 8 -2.72 -4.81 -17.97
CA ASN A 8 -2.64 -6.18 -18.47
C ASN A 8 -3.44 -7.18 -17.63
N GLY A 9 -4.61 -6.76 -17.12
CA GLY A 9 -5.49 -7.59 -16.30
C GLY A 9 -5.07 -7.73 -14.83
N VAL A 10 -3.99 -7.06 -14.39
CA VAL A 10 -3.57 -7.00 -12.99
C VAL A 10 -3.86 -5.61 -12.42
N PRO A 11 -4.74 -5.49 -11.39
CA PRO A 11 -4.99 -4.22 -10.70
C PRO A 11 -3.70 -3.62 -10.13
N LEU A 12 -3.52 -2.30 -10.26
CA LEU A 12 -2.27 -1.62 -9.87
C LEU A 12 -1.91 -1.85 -8.40
N VAL A 13 -2.90 -1.79 -7.52
CA VAL A 13 -2.76 -2.03 -6.06
C VAL A 13 -2.32 -3.45 -5.70
N SER A 14 -2.27 -4.37 -6.67
CA SER A 14 -1.76 -5.75 -6.53
C SER A 14 -0.56 -6.06 -7.41
N ASN A 15 -0.06 -5.09 -8.19
CA ASN A 15 0.92 -5.31 -9.25
C ASN A 15 2.35 -5.14 -8.76
N THR A 16 3.03 -6.25 -8.48
CA THR A 16 4.42 -6.29 -7.98
C THR A 16 5.43 -5.73 -8.97
N LYS A 17 5.21 -5.87 -10.28
CA LYS A 17 6.17 -5.39 -11.28
C LYS A 17 6.22 -3.87 -11.34
N LEU A 18 5.06 -3.22 -11.26
CA LEU A 18 4.98 -1.77 -11.30
C LEU A 18 5.33 -1.15 -9.94
N MET A 19 4.85 -1.75 -8.85
CA MET A 19 5.02 -1.15 -7.53
C MET A 19 6.38 -1.45 -6.89
N ASN A 20 6.84 -2.70 -6.94
CA ASN A 20 8.14 -3.02 -6.35
C ASN A 20 9.24 -2.87 -7.41
N GLY A 21 9.08 -3.52 -8.57
CA GLY A 21 10.10 -3.49 -9.63
C GLY A 21 10.35 -2.08 -10.17
N LEU A 22 9.34 -1.45 -10.77
CA LEU A 22 9.54 -0.14 -11.41
C LEU A 22 9.68 0.99 -10.37
N LEU A 23 8.73 1.13 -9.44
CA LEU A 23 8.69 2.29 -8.55
C LEU A 23 9.76 2.23 -7.45
N ARG A 24 9.94 1.09 -6.77
CA ARG A 24 10.92 0.97 -5.67
C ARG A 24 12.31 0.59 -6.16
N ASP A 25 12.44 -0.38 -7.07
CA ASP A 25 13.76 -0.87 -7.48
C ASP A 25 14.38 0.01 -8.59
N ASP A 26 13.67 0.21 -9.71
CA ASP A 26 14.23 0.93 -10.87
C ASP A 26 14.28 2.46 -10.67
N LEU A 27 13.20 3.05 -10.14
CA LEU A 27 13.16 4.48 -9.84
C LEU A 27 13.83 4.83 -8.50
N GLY A 28 14.01 3.85 -7.61
CA GLY A 28 14.56 4.11 -6.26
C GLY A 28 13.67 5.00 -5.40
N TRP A 29 12.35 5.01 -5.62
CA TRP A 29 11.47 5.95 -4.93
C TRP A 29 11.15 5.49 -3.51
N ASP A 30 11.62 6.26 -2.53
CA ASP A 30 11.43 5.99 -1.08
C ASP A 30 10.34 6.87 -0.44
N GLY A 31 9.49 7.49 -1.26
CA GLY A 31 8.36 8.26 -0.76
C GLY A 31 7.23 7.39 -0.20
N MET A 32 6.20 8.07 0.31
CA MET A 32 5.02 7.43 0.89
C MET A 32 3.92 7.25 -0.16
N MET A 33 3.48 6.00 -0.35
CA MET A 33 2.46 5.63 -1.32
C MET A 33 1.08 5.51 -0.66
N VAL A 34 0.15 6.36 -1.08
CA VAL A 34 -1.25 6.34 -0.64
C VAL A 34 -2.12 5.75 -1.74
N THR A 35 -2.97 4.78 -1.40
CA THR A 35 -3.97 4.25 -2.33
C THR A 35 -5.04 5.29 -2.67
N ASP A 36 -5.76 5.07 -3.76
CA ASP A 36 -6.97 5.85 -4.04
C ASP A 36 -8.16 5.33 -3.19
N TYR A 37 -9.29 6.05 -3.23
CA TYR A 37 -10.46 5.83 -2.40
C TYR A 37 -11.02 4.39 -2.49
N ALA A 38 -11.01 3.65 -1.38
CA ALA A 38 -11.50 2.28 -1.26
C ALA A 38 -10.88 1.27 -2.26
N GLU A 39 -9.73 1.59 -2.85
CA GLU A 39 -9.12 0.77 -3.92
C GLU A 39 -8.75 -0.65 -3.46
N ILE A 40 -8.37 -0.81 -2.20
CA ILE A 40 -8.09 -2.13 -1.62
C ILE A 40 -9.38 -2.98 -1.58
N ASP A 41 -10.52 -2.41 -1.21
CA ASP A 41 -11.78 -3.16 -1.14
C ASP A 41 -12.29 -3.52 -2.54
N GLN A 42 -12.00 -2.67 -3.52
CA GLN A 42 -12.31 -2.92 -4.94
C GLN A 42 -11.57 -4.14 -5.52
N LEU A 43 -10.46 -4.59 -4.91
CA LEU A 43 -9.85 -5.89 -5.25
C LEU A 43 -10.80 -7.06 -5.01
N ALA A 44 -11.65 -6.99 -3.99
CA ALA A 44 -12.66 -7.99 -3.70
C ALA A 44 -13.94 -7.74 -4.50
N ASP A 45 -14.45 -6.50 -4.48
CA ASP A 45 -15.78 -6.18 -5.00
C ASP A 45 -15.81 -6.12 -6.54
N PHE A 46 -14.92 -5.31 -7.13
CA PHE A 46 -14.92 -5.05 -8.56
C PHE A 46 -14.02 -6.02 -9.34
N HIS A 47 -12.75 -6.14 -8.92
CA HIS A 47 -11.77 -6.95 -9.64
C HIS A 47 -11.86 -8.45 -9.32
N ARG A 48 -12.52 -8.83 -8.22
CA ARG A 48 -12.71 -10.23 -7.77
C ARG A 48 -11.40 -11.03 -7.72
N VAL A 49 -10.30 -10.35 -7.37
CA VAL A 49 -8.98 -10.95 -7.19
C VAL A 49 -8.82 -11.49 -5.76
N ALA A 50 -9.46 -10.85 -4.79
CA ALA A 50 -9.50 -11.28 -3.40
C ALA A 50 -10.89 -11.86 -3.06
N ARG A 51 -10.91 -12.86 -2.18
CA ARG A 51 -12.18 -13.49 -1.71
C ARG A 51 -12.79 -12.73 -0.53
N THR A 52 -11.98 -11.98 0.22
CA THR A 52 -12.38 -11.19 1.39
C THR A 52 -11.57 -9.90 1.46
N TYR A 53 -12.05 -8.90 2.18
CA TYR A 53 -11.34 -7.63 2.41
C TYR A 53 -10.00 -7.82 3.15
N ASP A 54 -9.93 -8.79 4.07
CA ASP A 54 -8.66 -9.17 4.72
C ASP A 54 -7.64 -9.72 3.72
N GLU A 55 -8.11 -10.53 2.76
CA GLU A 55 -7.24 -11.04 1.70
C GLU A 55 -6.81 -9.92 0.75
N ALA A 56 -7.70 -8.99 0.43
CA ALA A 56 -7.37 -7.82 -0.38
C ALA A 56 -6.27 -6.97 0.27
N THR A 57 -6.42 -6.69 1.56
CA THR A 57 -5.41 -6.00 2.39
C THR A 57 -4.10 -6.79 2.43
N ARG A 58 -4.17 -8.13 2.56
CA ARG A 58 -2.98 -8.99 2.53
C ARG A 58 -2.25 -8.89 1.19
N ILE A 59 -2.99 -8.87 0.09
CA ILE A 59 -2.46 -8.78 -1.27
C ILE A 59 -1.79 -7.43 -1.49
N SER A 60 -2.46 -6.32 -1.14
CA SER A 60 -1.89 -4.98 -1.32
C SER A 60 -0.59 -4.80 -0.56
N LEU A 61 -0.50 -5.31 0.68
CA LEU A 61 0.71 -5.21 1.51
C LEU A 61 1.85 -6.15 1.11
N THR A 62 1.58 -7.27 0.44
CA THR A 62 2.62 -8.24 0.05
C THR A 62 3.08 -8.10 -1.38
N ARG A 63 2.15 -7.75 -2.26
CA ARG A 63 2.40 -7.66 -3.69
C ARG A 63 2.67 -6.24 -4.13
N ALA A 64 2.17 -5.24 -3.43
CA ALA A 64 2.45 -3.84 -3.69
C ALA A 64 3.11 -3.17 -2.47
N SER A 65 3.64 -1.97 -2.68
CA SER A 65 4.26 -1.15 -1.65
C SER A 65 3.31 -0.05 -1.16
N ALA A 66 2.05 -0.40 -0.89
CA ALA A 66 1.06 0.55 -0.40
C ALA A 66 1.31 0.85 1.09
N ASP A 67 1.62 2.11 1.40
CA ASP A 67 1.97 2.57 2.75
C ASP A 67 0.77 3.15 3.50
N MET A 68 -0.27 3.59 2.79
CA MET A 68 -1.48 4.14 3.38
C MET A 68 -2.70 3.78 2.54
N SER A 69 -3.75 3.27 3.17
CA SER A 69 -5.04 3.06 2.53
C SER A 69 -5.88 4.33 2.63
N MET A 70 -6.39 4.82 1.50
CA MET A 70 -7.39 5.88 1.48
C MET A 70 -8.78 5.26 1.58
N ILE A 71 -9.17 4.89 2.80
CA ILE A 71 -10.54 4.50 3.11
C ILE A 71 -11.05 5.39 4.23
N ALA A 72 -12.21 6.03 4.02
CA ALA A 72 -12.78 6.99 4.97
C ALA A 72 -14.04 6.47 5.68
N THR A 73 -14.53 5.30 5.26
CA THR A 73 -15.86 4.80 5.63
C THR A 73 -15.85 3.52 6.44
N ASP A 74 -14.73 2.79 6.48
CA ASP A 74 -14.63 1.52 7.19
C ASP A 74 -13.21 1.27 7.72
N ASP A 75 -13.11 0.43 8.75
CA ASP A 75 -11.89 -0.01 9.40
C ASP A 75 -11.32 -1.31 8.78
N SER A 76 -11.82 -1.71 7.60
CA SER A 76 -11.46 -2.96 6.90
C SER A 76 -9.94 -3.15 6.79
N PHE A 77 -9.22 -2.09 6.39
CA PHE A 77 -7.77 -2.08 6.29
C PHE A 77 -7.07 -2.24 7.66
N MET A 78 -7.58 -1.59 8.71
CA MET A 78 -7.04 -1.72 10.07
C MET A 78 -7.28 -3.13 10.62
N ASN A 79 -8.43 -3.73 10.31
CA ASN A 79 -8.74 -5.09 10.75
C ASN A 79 -7.88 -6.13 10.01
N GLY A 80 -7.73 -5.99 8.70
CA GLY A 80 -6.90 -6.87 7.87
C GLY A 80 -5.42 -6.80 8.22
N THR A 81 -4.92 -5.63 8.65
CA THR A 81 -3.55 -5.49 9.18
C THR A 81 -3.41 -6.10 10.58
N LYS A 82 -4.39 -5.95 11.47
CA LYS A 82 -4.38 -6.58 12.82
C LYS A 82 -4.44 -8.10 12.77
N ALA A 83 -5.17 -8.69 11.82
CA ALA A 83 -5.24 -10.14 11.64
C ALA A 83 -3.86 -10.78 11.35
N ARG A 84 -2.89 -9.99 10.88
CA ARG A 84 -1.48 -10.37 10.90
C ARG A 84 -0.92 -10.11 12.29
N ASN A 85 -0.97 -11.13 13.16
CA ASN A 85 -0.25 -11.19 14.46
C ASN A 85 1.29 -10.97 14.37
N ASN A 86 1.83 -10.62 13.20
CA ASN A 86 3.26 -10.49 12.95
C ASN A 86 3.64 -9.42 11.91
N ILE A 87 2.73 -8.48 11.59
CA ILE A 87 3.13 -7.24 10.91
C ILE A 87 2.92 -6.13 11.91
N ASN A 88 3.99 -5.79 12.62
CA ASN A 88 4.09 -4.43 13.13
C ASN A 88 4.04 -3.54 11.88
N PHE A 89 2.90 -2.95 11.54
CA PHE A 89 2.88 -1.87 10.54
C PHE A 89 3.84 -0.74 10.99
N CYS A 90 4.02 -0.65 12.31
CA CYS A 90 5.04 0.16 12.98
C CYS A 90 6.50 -0.35 12.79
N CYS A 91 6.76 -1.65 12.53
CA CYS A 91 8.11 -2.25 12.53
C CYS A 91 8.48 -3.20 11.36
N SER A 92 7.60 -3.49 10.40
CA SER A 92 8.06 -3.91 9.06
C SER A 92 8.32 -2.69 8.18
N GLY A 93 7.97 -1.50 8.68
CA GLY A 93 8.35 -0.20 8.17
C GLY A 93 9.52 0.45 8.92
N THR A 94 10.16 -0.18 9.92
CA THR A 94 11.27 0.47 10.65
C THR A 94 12.53 0.74 9.82
N GLU A 95 12.61 0.25 8.58
CA GLU A 95 13.63 0.70 7.63
C GLU A 95 13.15 1.87 6.73
N ARG A 96 11.83 2.09 6.58
CA ARG A 96 11.24 3.16 5.74
C ARG A 96 10.66 4.35 6.51
N LEU A 97 10.30 4.18 7.77
CA LEU A 97 9.84 5.26 8.67
C LEU A 97 10.98 6.10 9.23
N LEU A 98 12.24 5.69 9.02
CA LEU A 98 13.45 6.33 9.55
C LEU A 98 14.26 7.12 8.51
N HIS A 99 13.73 7.33 7.31
CA HIS A 99 14.28 8.26 6.31
C HIS A 99 13.36 9.47 6.10
N ILE A 100 12.89 10.07 7.19
CA ILE A 100 12.55 11.50 7.16
C ILE A 100 13.89 12.22 7.36
N PRO A 101 14.54 12.78 6.32
CA PRO A 101 15.69 13.64 6.55
C PRO A 101 15.22 14.77 7.46
N THR A 102 15.84 14.90 8.62
CA THR A 102 15.72 16.06 9.50
C THR A 102 16.29 17.26 8.74
N THR A 103 15.54 17.82 7.80
CA THR A 103 15.81 19.16 7.29
C THR A 103 15.44 20.10 8.42
N GLU A 104 16.45 20.49 9.18
CA GLU A 104 16.41 21.64 10.07
C GLU A 104 15.74 22.80 9.34
N PHE A 105 14.64 23.25 9.93
CA PHE A 105 14.01 24.52 9.62
C PHE A 105 14.95 25.61 10.15
N LEU A 106 15.99 25.94 9.37
CA LEU A 106 16.81 27.13 9.58
C LEU A 106 15.95 28.37 9.30
N LEU A 107 15.30 28.87 10.34
CA LEU A 107 14.82 30.25 10.39
C LEU A 107 16.05 31.17 10.56
N HIS A 108 16.36 31.93 9.50
CA HIS A 108 16.89 33.28 9.57
C HIS A 108 15.91 34.19 8.85
#